data_AF-A0A3B0RHM0-F1
#
_entry.id   AF-A0A3B0RHM0-F1
#
_cell.length_a   1.000
_cell.length_b   1.000
_cell.length_c   1.000
_cell.angle_alpha   90.00
_cell.angle_beta   90.00
_cell.angle_gamma   90.00
#
_symmetry.space_group_name_H-M   'P 1'
#
loop_
_entity.id
_entity.type
_entity.pdbx_description
1 polymer ?
#
loop_
_entity_poly.entity_id
_entity_poly.type
_entity_poly.pdbx_seq_one_letter_code
_entity_poly.pdbx_strand_id
1 'polypeptide(L)'
;MTFNPLKRRKYGSTKAVISELFKQAGGIPSVMEILEIGRTRAYDFTDPNSEADLTLERAEKLARETNAPAIAEHFSFLAGGVFLPIETLDEDVDWHSLASRASLKNATNIGGILNSISMSSDTPGYIDAEEARDLIKKLDKQFALLAHERQLLIGIIEEESA
;
A
#
# COMPACT_ATOMS: atom_id res chain seq x y z
N MET A 1 18.16 -11.77 -7.61
CA MET A 1 18.82 -11.50 -6.31
C MET A 1 18.00 -10.44 -5.59
N THR A 2 17.64 -10.67 -4.33
CA THR A 2 16.89 -9.70 -3.51
C THR A 2 17.74 -8.45 -3.27
N PHE A 3 17.30 -7.28 -3.74
CA PHE A 3 17.99 -6.02 -3.49
C PHE A 3 17.94 -5.70 -2.00
N ASN A 4 19.12 -5.70 -1.37
CA ASN A 4 19.27 -5.40 0.05
C ASN A 4 20.17 -4.17 0.18
N PRO A 5 19.62 -2.99 0.49
CA PRO A 5 20.38 -1.75 0.49
C PRO A 5 21.43 -1.71 1.60
N LEU A 6 22.63 -1.21 1.28
CA LEU A 6 23.82 -1.23 2.15
C LEU A 6 23.79 -0.22 3.31
N LYS A 7 22.98 0.85 3.23
CA LYS A 7 22.87 1.90 4.25
C LYS A 7 21.43 2.00 4.77
N ARG A 8 21.26 2.15 6.09
CA ARG A 8 19.95 2.38 6.73
C ARG A 8 19.40 3.76 6.33
N ARG A 9 18.11 3.83 6.03
CA ARG A 9 17.43 5.08 5.61
C ARG A 9 16.41 5.49 6.66
N LYS A 10 16.21 6.80 6.83
CA LYS A 10 15.14 7.32 7.69
C LYS A 10 13.80 6.81 7.13
N TYR A 11 13.01 6.17 7.99
CA TYR A 11 11.70 5.65 7.60
C TYR A 11 10.83 6.77 7.02
N GLY A 12 10.21 6.53 5.86
CA GLY A 12 9.39 7.52 5.16
C GLY A 12 10.14 8.60 4.37
N SER A 13 11.48 8.58 4.29
CA SER A 13 12.20 9.52 3.41
C SER A 13 12.07 9.14 1.94
N THR A 14 12.15 10.12 1.04
CA THR A 14 12.08 9.90 -0.42
C THR A 14 13.08 8.83 -0.88
N LYS A 15 14.34 8.87 -0.40
CA LYS A 15 15.36 7.86 -0.74
C LYS A 15 15.01 6.46 -0.23
N ALA A 16 14.32 6.35 0.90
CA ALA A 16 13.80 5.06 1.39
C ALA A 16 12.75 4.50 0.44
N VAL A 17 11.83 5.35 0.00
CA VAL A 17 10.77 5.00 -0.94
C VAL A 17 11.35 4.60 -2.30
N ILE A 18 12.29 5.37 -2.86
CA ILE A 18 12.97 5.03 -4.12
C ILE A 18 13.67 3.67 -4.04
N SER A 19 14.22 3.34 -2.88
CA SER A 19 14.91 2.07 -2.70
C SER A 19 13.96 0.89 -2.59
N GLU A 20 12.80 1.08 -1.97
CA GLU A 20 11.74 0.07 -1.97
C GLU A 20 11.14 -0.07 -3.37
N LEU A 21 10.92 1.02 -4.09
CA LEU A 21 10.53 1.00 -5.50
C LEU A 21 11.52 0.16 -6.32
N PHE A 22 12.84 0.39 -6.16
CA PHE A 22 13.85 -0.37 -6.90
C PHE A 22 13.83 -1.86 -6.54
N LYS A 23 13.56 -2.19 -5.28
CA LYS A 23 13.41 -3.57 -4.82
C LYS A 23 12.19 -4.26 -5.44
N GLN A 24 11.03 -3.59 -5.40
CA GLN A 24 9.78 -4.07 -5.96
C GLN A 24 9.84 -4.19 -7.48
N ALA A 25 10.57 -3.29 -8.14
CA ALA A 25 10.87 -3.31 -9.56
C ALA A 25 11.85 -4.43 -9.99
N GLY A 26 12.21 -5.37 -9.11
CA GLY A 26 13.13 -6.48 -9.44
C GLY A 26 14.61 -6.21 -9.17
N GLY A 27 14.93 -5.09 -8.51
CA GLY A 27 16.28 -4.70 -8.10
C GLY A 27 17.05 -3.91 -9.16
N ILE A 28 18.31 -3.59 -8.83
CA ILE A 28 19.19 -2.76 -9.68
C ILE A 28 19.28 -3.24 -11.15
N PRO A 29 19.39 -4.55 -11.47
CA PRO A 29 19.47 -4.98 -12.87
C PRO A 29 18.24 -4.58 -13.70
N SER A 30 17.03 -4.82 -13.18
CA SER A 30 15.79 -4.48 -13.89
C SER A 30 15.60 -2.98 -13.99
N VAL A 31 15.95 -2.22 -12.94
CA VAL A 31 15.92 -0.76 -12.98
C VAL A 31 16.88 -0.20 -14.04
N MET A 32 18.08 -0.77 -14.18
CA MET A 32 19.04 -0.36 -15.21
C MET A 32 18.48 -0.57 -16.63
N GLU A 33 17.80 -1.69 -16.85
CA GLU A 33 17.14 -2.03 -18.11
C GLU A 33 15.97 -1.09 -18.40
N ILE A 34 15.02 -0.95 -17.47
CA ILE A 34 13.82 -0.12 -17.62
C ILE A 34 14.18 1.36 -17.82
N LEU A 35 15.13 1.88 -17.03
CA LEU A 35 15.51 3.30 -17.09
C LEU A 35 16.65 3.60 -18.08
N GLU A 36 17.23 2.58 -18.71
CA GLU A 36 18.37 2.71 -19.62
C GLU A 36 19.56 3.47 -18.98
N ILE A 37 19.89 3.11 -17.73
CA ILE A 37 20.96 3.77 -16.96
C ILE A 37 22.07 2.82 -16.54
N GLY A 38 23.26 3.40 -16.31
CA GLY A 38 24.39 2.67 -15.73
C GLY A 38 24.21 2.35 -14.24
N ARG A 39 24.92 1.31 -13.79
CA ARG A 39 24.87 0.81 -12.40
C ARG A 39 25.17 1.89 -11.35
N THR A 40 26.20 2.70 -11.56
CA THR A 40 26.58 3.77 -10.63
C THR A 40 25.42 4.74 -10.42
N ARG A 41 24.76 5.15 -11.52
CA ARG A 41 23.63 6.07 -11.46
C ARG A 41 22.44 5.46 -10.73
N ALA A 42 22.18 4.16 -10.90
CA ALA A 42 21.15 3.47 -10.14
C ALA A 42 21.44 3.47 -8.63
N TYR A 43 22.69 3.25 -8.22
CA TYR A 43 23.05 3.35 -6.80
C TYR A 43 22.94 4.77 -6.27
N ASP A 44 23.34 5.78 -7.04
CA ASP A 44 23.24 7.20 -6.64
C ASP A 44 21.80 7.60 -6.28
N PHE A 45 20.80 7.13 -7.04
CA PHE A 45 19.39 7.41 -6.74
C PHE A 45 18.91 6.84 -5.40
N THR A 46 19.58 5.81 -4.89
CA THR A 46 19.22 5.12 -3.64
C THR A 46 20.12 5.47 -2.47
N ASP A 47 21.26 6.14 -2.70
CA ASP A 47 22.18 6.55 -1.62
C ASP A 47 21.60 7.78 -0.90
N PRO A 48 21.38 7.71 0.44
CA PRO A 48 20.92 8.85 1.21
C PRO A 48 21.91 10.03 1.26
N ASN A 49 23.18 9.83 0.89
CA ASN A 49 24.20 10.88 0.86
C ASN A 49 24.43 11.47 -0.54
N SER A 50 23.68 10.98 -1.54
CA SER A 50 23.79 11.47 -2.91
C SER A 50 22.70 12.50 -3.19
N GLU A 51 23.10 13.62 -3.79
CA GLU A 51 22.21 14.68 -4.30
C GLU A 51 21.46 14.26 -5.59
N ALA A 52 21.70 13.05 -6.11
CA ALA A 52 21.04 12.59 -7.33
C ALA A 52 19.56 12.24 -7.07
N ASP A 53 18.65 13.01 -7.65
CA ASP A 53 17.22 12.74 -7.57
C ASP A 53 16.69 11.93 -8.75
N LEU A 54 15.73 11.06 -8.46
CA LEU A 54 14.95 10.37 -9.48
C LEU A 54 13.76 11.25 -9.85
N THR A 55 13.60 11.57 -11.14
CA THR A 55 12.46 12.35 -11.62
C THR A 55 11.16 11.55 -11.47
N LEU A 56 10.04 12.27 -11.31
CA LEU A 56 8.71 11.64 -11.22
C LEU A 56 8.42 10.75 -12.44
N GLU A 57 8.75 11.22 -13.64
CA GLU A 57 8.58 10.47 -14.89
C GLU A 57 9.30 9.10 -14.85
N ARG A 58 10.50 9.04 -14.28
CA ARG A 58 11.24 7.77 -14.14
C ARG A 58 10.64 6.88 -13.06
N ALA A 59 10.16 7.46 -11.96
CA ALA A 59 9.45 6.72 -10.93
C ALA A 59 8.13 6.13 -11.46
N GLU A 60 7.38 6.91 -12.25
CA GLU A 60 6.16 6.49 -12.94
C GLU A 60 6.45 5.37 -13.94
N LYS A 61 7.51 5.50 -14.76
CA LYS A 61 7.92 4.45 -15.70
C LYS A 61 8.17 3.12 -14.98
N LEU A 62 8.93 3.14 -13.88
CA LEU A 62 9.17 1.95 -13.06
C LEU A 62 7.87 1.38 -12.50
N ALA A 63 6.99 2.22 -11.95
CA ALA A 63 5.72 1.77 -11.38
C ALA A 63 4.82 1.12 -12.45
N ARG A 64 4.71 1.73 -13.63
CA ARG A 64 3.91 1.20 -14.75
C ARG A 64 4.44 -0.12 -15.29
N GLU A 65 5.75 -0.28 -15.43
CA GLU A 65 6.33 -1.50 -16.02
C GLU A 65 6.44 -2.67 -15.04
N THR A 66 6.35 -2.42 -13.73
CA THR A 66 6.56 -3.45 -12.69
C THR A 66 5.39 -3.61 -11.73
N ASN A 67 4.35 -2.77 -11.85
CA ASN A 67 3.24 -2.68 -10.90
C ASN A 67 3.69 -2.44 -9.44
N ALA A 68 4.86 -1.81 -9.24
CA ALA A 68 5.40 -1.55 -7.91
C ALA A 68 4.60 -0.45 -7.17
N PRO A 69 3.97 -0.75 -6.01
CA PRO A 69 3.10 0.19 -5.31
C PRO A 69 3.83 1.26 -4.50
N ALA A 70 5.14 1.15 -4.27
CA ALA A 70 5.89 1.99 -3.32
C ALA A 70 5.66 3.51 -3.48
N ILE A 71 5.54 4.02 -4.71
CA ILE A 71 5.30 5.45 -4.95
C ILE A 71 3.87 5.85 -4.59
N ALA A 72 2.88 5.01 -4.92
CA ALA A 72 1.48 5.26 -4.60
C ALA A 72 1.24 5.20 -3.08
N GLU A 73 1.87 4.24 -2.38
CA GLU A 73 1.89 4.18 -0.91
C GLU A 73 2.45 5.47 -0.30
N HIS A 74 3.58 5.94 -0.84
CA HIS A 74 4.23 7.14 -0.32
C HIS A 74 3.37 8.40 -0.51
N PHE A 75 2.79 8.60 -1.70
CA PHE A 75 1.93 9.75 -1.95
C PHE A 75 0.63 9.70 -1.16
N SER A 76 0.06 8.50 -0.97
CA SER A 76 -1.09 8.32 -0.08
C SER A 76 -0.74 8.73 1.36
N PHE A 77 0.40 8.26 1.87
CA PHE A 77 0.89 8.65 3.20
C PHE A 77 1.12 10.17 3.33
N LEU A 78 1.74 10.81 2.35
CA LEU A 78 1.95 12.27 2.36
C LEU A 78 0.65 13.06 2.36
N ALA A 79 -0.40 12.54 1.73
CA ALA A 79 -1.74 13.13 1.73
C ALA A 79 -2.53 12.83 3.02
N GLY A 80 -1.95 12.11 4.00
CA GLY A 80 -2.66 11.64 5.19
C GLY A 80 -3.67 10.52 4.91
N GLY A 81 -3.58 9.90 3.73
CA GLY A 81 -4.42 8.78 3.29
C GLY A 81 -3.73 7.41 3.45
N VAL A 82 -4.42 6.40 2.94
CA VAL A 82 -3.95 5.01 2.88
C VAL A 82 -4.00 4.52 1.44
N PHE A 83 -3.00 3.75 1.02
CA PHE A 83 -3.01 3.05 -0.25
C PHE A 83 -3.66 1.68 -0.05
N LEU A 84 -4.72 1.41 -0.82
CA LEU A 84 -5.47 0.15 -0.76
C LEU A 84 -5.30 -0.58 -2.09
N PRO A 85 -4.34 -1.53 -2.19
CA PRO A 85 -4.21 -2.34 -3.40
C PRO A 85 -5.45 -3.23 -3.57
N ILE A 86 -5.92 -3.36 -4.80
CA ILE A 86 -7.05 -4.23 -5.17
C ILE A 86 -6.49 -5.35 -6.01
N GLU A 87 -6.51 -6.59 -5.49
CA GLU A 87 -5.77 -7.72 -6.07
C GLU A 87 -6.47 -8.33 -7.30
N THR A 88 -7.79 -8.28 -7.38
CA THR A 88 -8.56 -8.81 -8.53
C THR A 88 -9.82 -7.98 -8.78
N LEU A 89 -10.12 -7.73 -10.06
CA LEU A 89 -11.40 -7.16 -10.52
C LEU A 89 -12.14 -8.09 -11.50
N ASP A 90 -11.49 -9.16 -11.94
CA ASP A 90 -11.90 -9.97 -13.08
C ASP A 90 -12.62 -11.28 -12.70
N GLU A 91 -13.26 -11.35 -11.53
CA GLU A 91 -14.03 -12.52 -11.10
C GLU A 91 -15.54 -12.24 -11.15
N ASP A 92 -16.35 -13.25 -11.49
CA ASP A 92 -17.81 -13.18 -11.38
C ASP A 92 -18.20 -12.77 -9.95
N VAL A 93 -18.79 -11.59 -9.84
CA VAL A 93 -19.05 -10.95 -8.55
C VAL A 93 -20.34 -11.46 -7.94
N ASP A 94 -20.24 -12.24 -6.85
CA ASP A 94 -21.36 -12.51 -5.96
C ASP A 94 -21.57 -11.34 -4.97
N TRP A 95 -22.47 -10.41 -5.35
CA TRP A 95 -22.84 -9.25 -4.54
C TRP A 95 -23.43 -9.62 -3.17
N HIS A 96 -24.15 -10.74 -3.06
CA HIS A 96 -24.71 -11.19 -1.78
C HIS A 96 -23.61 -11.64 -0.82
N SER A 97 -22.65 -12.40 -1.33
CA SER A 97 -21.47 -12.81 -0.57
C SER A 97 -20.60 -11.61 -0.17
N LEU A 98 -20.39 -10.64 -1.08
CA LEU A 98 -19.68 -9.39 -0.76
C LEU A 98 -20.35 -8.62 0.37
N ALA A 99 -21.64 -8.30 0.23
CA ALA A 99 -22.38 -7.54 1.23
C ALA A 99 -22.40 -8.25 2.60
N SER A 100 -22.51 -9.58 2.60
CA SER A 100 -22.48 -10.38 3.84
C SER A 100 -21.12 -10.32 4.52
N ARG A 101 -20.02 -10.48 3.76
CA ARG A 101 -18.64 -10.38 4.28
C ARG A 101 -18.33 -8.97 4.77
N ALA A 102 -18.75 -7.93 4.06
CA ALA A 102 -18.58 -6.54 4.47
C ALA A 102 -19.32 -6.26 5.79
N SER A 103 -20.57 -6.69 5.89
CA SER A 103 -21.37 -6.55 7.11
C SER A 103 -20.72 -7.27 8.31
N LEU A 104 -20.26 -8.51 8.13
CA LEU A 104 -19.61 -9.28 9.19
C LEU A 104 -18.30 -8.63 9.66
N LYS A 105 -17.46 -8.16 8.71
CA LYS A 105 -16.20 -7.48 9.04
C LYS A 105 -16.46 -6.16 9.75
N ASN A 106 -17.45 -5.39 9.32
CA ASN A 106 -17.85 -4.15 9.99
C ASN A 106 -18.32 -4.42 11.43
N ALA A 107 -19.19 -5.41 11.63
CA ALA A 107 -19.65 -5.80 12.95
C ALA A 107 -18.48 -6.26 13.85
N THR A 108 -17.53 -7.02 13.29
CA THR A 108 -16.32 -7.46 13.99
C THR A 108 -15.44 -6.28 14.41
N ASN A 109 -15.31 -5.25 13.55
CA ASN A 109 -14.53 -4.06 13.83
C ASN A 109 -15.17 -3.21 14.93
N ILE A 110 -16.48 -2.93 14.81
CA ILE A 110 -17.24 -2.22 15.84
C ILE A 110 -17.16 -2.97 17.18
N GLY A 111 -17.40 -4.27 17.16
CA GLY A 111 -17.32 -5.11 18.36
C GLY A 111 -15.92 -5.12 18.98
N GLY A 112 -14.87 -5.16 18.15
CA GLY A 112 -13.48 -5.05 18.61
C GLY A 112 -13.21 -3.74 19.34
N ILE A 113 -13.62 -2.61 18.76
CA ILE A 113 -13.45 -1.28 19.38
C ILE A 113 -14.23 -1.21 20.69
N LEU A 114 -15.50 -1.63 20.70
CA LEU A 114 -16.35 -1.62 21.89
C LEU A 114 -15.77 -2.48 23.02
N ASN A 115 -15.20 -3.64 22.69
CA ASN A 115 -14.56 -4.51 23.67
C ASN A 115 -13.31 -3.84 24.27
N SER A 116 -12.46 -3.22 23.45
CA SER A 116 -11.25 -2.53 23.91
C SER A 116 -11.54 -1.34 24.82
N ILE A 117 -12.61 -0.58 24.56
CA ILE A 117 -12.98 0.54 25.44
C ILE A 117 -13.89 0.14 26.61
N SER A 118 -14.26 -1.14 26.71
CA SER A 118 -15.17 -1.63 27.75
C SER A 118 -14.57 -1.53 29.14
N MET A 119 -15.42 -1.51 30.17
CA MET A 119 -14.97 -1.54 31.57
C MET A 119 -14.24 -2.84 31.96
N SER A 120 -14.34 -3.87 31.11
CA SER A 120 -13.72 -5.18 31.29
C SER A 120 -12.41 -5.36 30.49
N SER A 121 -11.96 -4.34 29.76
CA SER A 121 -10.68 -4.41 29.05
C SER A 121 -9.50 -4.13 29.97
N ASP A 122 -8.30 -4.41 29.47
CA ASP A 122 -7.04 -4.14 30.19
C ASP A 122 -6.77 -2.63 30.30
N THR A 123 -7.28 -1.81 29.36
CA THR A 123 -7.22 -0.34 29.42
C THR A 123 -8.59 0.33 29.23
N PRO A 124 -9.47 0.31 30.25
CA PRO A 124 -10.83 0.83 30.13
C PRO A 124 -10.89 2.27 29.61
N GLY A 125 -11.71 2.49 28.59
CA GLY A 125 -11.90 3.80 27.95
C GLY A 125 -10.78 4.26 27.02
N TYR A 126 -9.70 3.49 26.87
CA TYR A 126 -8.60 3.76 25.95
C TYR A 126 -8.35 2.55 25.05
N ILE A 127 -7.57 2.75 23.99
CA ILE A 127 -7.07 1.67 23.14
C ILE A 127 -5.55 1.72 23.29
N ASP A 128 -4.97 0.66 23.82
CA ASP A 128 -3.52 0.59 23.97
C ASP A 128 -2.80 0.20 22.65
N ALA A 129 -1.47 0.13 22.70
CA ALA A 129 -0.66 -0.15 21.52
C ALA A 129 -0.82 -1.60 20.99
N GLU A 130 -1.14 -2.56 21.84
CA GLU A 130 -1.36 -3.96 21.44
C GLU A 130 -2.75 -4.11 20.81
N GLU A 131 -3.77 -3.56 21.46
CA GLU A 131 -5.14 -3.50 20.93
C GLU A 131 -5.20 -2.76 19.59
N ALA A 132 -4.52 -1.61 19.48
CA ALA A 132 -4.44 -0.85 18.24
C ALA A 132 -3.80 -1.66 17.10
N ARG A 133 -2.75 -2.45 17.39
CA ARG A 133 -2.09 -3.32 16.38
C ARG A 133 -3.02 -4.42 15.88
N ASP A 134 -3.96 -4.88 16.68
CA ASP A 134 -4.91 -5.89 16.25
C ASP A 134 -6.15 -5.29 15.58
N LEU A 135 -6.63 -4.16 16.07
CA LEU A 135 -7.74 -3.43 15.45
C LEU A 135 -7.38 -2.93 14.05
N ILE A 136 -6.16 -2.41 13.85
CA ILE A 136 -5.75 -1.91 12.53
C ILE A 136 -5.75 -3.03 11.48
N LYS A 137 -5.32 -4.25 11.82
CA LYS A 137 -5.38 -5.41 10.90
C LYS A 137 -6.81 -5.76 10.47
N LYS A 138 -7.77 -5.62 11.38
CA LYS A 138 -9.18 -5.93 11.09
C LYS A 138 -9.81 -4.78 10.26
N LEU A 139 -9.43 -3.54 10.55
CA LEU A 139 -9.83 -2.35 9.78
C LEU A 139 -9.30 -2.40 8.35
N ASP A 140 -8.01 -2.71 8.16
CA ASP A 140 -7.39 -2.83 6.83
C ASP A 140 -8.08 -3.90 5.98
N LYS A 141 -8.44 -5.04 6.59
CA LYS A 141 -9.22 -6.10 5.93
C LYS A 141 -10.63 -5.68 5.53
N GLN A 142 -11.23 -4.72 6.24
CA GLN A 142 -12.52 -4.14 5.84
C GLN A 142 -12.31 -3.13 4.71
N PHE A 143 -11.33 -2.24 4.83
CA PHE A 143 -11.02 -1.26 3.79
C PHE A 143 -10.66 -1.90 2.46
N ALA A 144 -9.88 -2.98 2.45
CA ALA A 144 -9.59 -3.72 1.23
C ALA A 144 -10.87 -4.25 0.56
N LEU A 145 -11.83 -4.75 1.34
CA LEU A 145 -13.10 -5.25 0.81
C LEU A 145 -13.97 -4.11 0.25
N LEU A 146 -14.07 -3.00 0.97
CA LEU A 146 -14.82 -1.82 0.51
C LEU A 146 -14.18 -1.17 -0.72
N ALA A 147 -12.85 -1.17 -0.81
CA ALA A 147 -12.13 -0.69 -1.99
C ALA A 147 -12.42 -1.55 -3.21
N HIS A 148 -12.46 -2.87 -3.04
CA HIS A 148 -12.86 -3.80 -4.10
C HIS A 148 -14.32 -3.57 -4.52
N GLU A 149 -15.27 -3.45 -3.58
CA GLU A 149 -16.67 -3.09 -3.90
C GLU A 149 -16.77 -1.79 -4.69
N ARG A 150 -16.05 -0.74 -4.27
CA ARG A 150 -16.01 0.54 -4.98
C ARG A 150 -15.55 0.37 -6.43
N GLN A 151 -14.50 -0.42 -6.65
CA GLN A 151 -13.94 -0.56 -7.99
C GLN A 151 -14.83 -1.39 -8.91
N LEU A 152 -15.53 -2.40 -8.39
CA LEU A 152 -16.56 -3.12 -9.13
C LEU A 152 -17.71 -2.21 -9.55
N LEU A 153 -18.16 -1.32 -8.65
CA LEU A 153 -19.20 -0.33 -8.98
C LEU A 153 -18.73 0.64 -10.09
N ILE A 154 -17.45 1.04 -10.08
CA ILE A 154 -16.89 1.87 -11.15
C ILE A 154 -16.88 1.13 -12.48
N GLY A 155 -16.48 -0.15 -12.49
CA GLY A 155 -16.52 -0.98 -13.70
C GLY A 155 -17.90 -1.03 -14.34
N ILE A 156 -18.95 -1.23 -13.53
CA ILE A 156 -20.35 -1.22 -14.00
C ILE A 156 -20.71 0.14 -14.63
N ILE A 157 -20.34 1.26 -13.98
CA ILE A 157 -20.62 2.62 -14.49
C ILE A 157 -19.92 2.86 -15.84
N GLU A 158 -18.68 2.41 -15.98
CA GLU A 158 -17.88 2.59 -17.20
C GLU A 158 -18.42 1.72 -18.36
N GLU A 159 -18.85 0.48 -18.10
CA GLU A 159 -19.46 -0.40 -19.10
C GLU A 159 -20.82 0.11 -19.61
N GLU A 160 -21.65 0.70 -18.74
CA GLU A 160 -22.92 1.32 -19.16
C GLU A 160 -22.73 2.58 -20.02
N SER A 161 -21.55 3.19 -19.97
CA SER A 161 -21.22 4.42 -20.69
C SER A 161 -20.55 4.19 -22.07
N ALA A 162 -20.25 2.92 -22.42
CA ALA A 162 -19.58 2.50 -23.65
C ALA A 162 -20.55 1.99 -24.74
#